data_AF-A0A925RNI4-F1
#
_entry.id   AF-A0A925RNI4-F1
#
_cell.length_a   1.000
_cell.length_b   1.000
_cell.length_c   1.000
_cell.angle_alpha   90.00
_cell.angle_beta   90.00
_cell.angle_gamma   90.00
#
_symmetry.space_group_name_H-M   'P 1'
#
loop_
_entity.id
_entity.type
_entity.pdbx_description
1 polymer ?
#
loop_
_entity_poly.entity_id
_entity_poly.type
_entity_poly.pdbx_seq_one_letter_code
_entity_poly.pdbx_strand_id
1 'polypeptide(L)'
;ARGHLRSFPRNLVPVIDCCARMFDGLITEAEGRPGDAVALYQAALPGLVATDTHLFAHAVRDRIGRLTGGEEGATLRAGVTGWLQGESVREPETMLGMLLPGPGR
;
A
#
# COMPACT_ATOMS: atom_id res chain seq x y z
N ALA A 1 -20.37 -10.01 30.28
CA ALA A 1 -19.80 -9.08 29.28
C ALA A 1 -18.71 -9.70 28.41
N ARG A 2 -17.62 -10.28 28.95
CA ARG A 2 -16.47 -10.81 28.16
C ARG A 2 -16.75 -12.01 27.23
N GLY A 3 -17.80 -12.80 27.47
CA GLY A 3 -18.11 -13.99 26.67
C GLY A 3 -18.72 -13.70 25.29
N HIS A 4 -19.45 -12.58 25.13
CA HIS A 4 -20.16 -12.25 23.89
C HIS A 4 -19.25 -11.67 22.80
N LEU A 5 -18.02 -11.28 23.13
CA LEU A 5 -17.04 -10.74 22.18
C LEU A 5 -16.19 -11.84 21.52
N ARG A 6 -16.18 -13.08 22.04
CA ARG A 6 -15.45 -14.20 21.40
C ARG A 6 -16.12 -14.73 20.14
N SER A 7 -17.40 -14.46 19.95
CA SER A 7 -18.17 -14.86 18.76
C SER A 7 -18.37 -13.72 17.77
N PHE A 8 -17.77 -12.55 17.98
CA PHE A 8 -17.70 -11.58 16.90
C PHE A 8 -16.76 -12.19 15.87
N PRO A 9 -17.24 -12.62 14.69
CA PRO A 9 -16.32 -13.10 13.68
C PRO A 9 -15.34 -11.96 13.46
N ARG A 10 -14.03 -12.25 13.51
CA ARG A 10 -12.99 -11.33 13.04
C ARG A 10 -13.07 -11.20 11.52
N ASN A 11 -14.27 -11.03 10.99
CA ASN A 11 -14.56 -10.52 9.66
C ASN A 11 -14.10 -9.07 9.70
N LEU A 12 -12.79 -8.86 9.72
CA LEU A 12 -12.21 -7.64 9.21
C LEU A 12 -12.87 -7.47 7.85
N VAL A 13 -13.59 -6.37 7.67
CA VAL A 13 -14.06 -5.98 6.35
C VAL A 13 -12.83 -6.12 5.44
N PRO A 14 -12.90 -6.79 4.28
CA PRO A 14 -11.71 -7.14 3.48
C PRO A 14 -10.74 -5.96 3.28
N VAL A 15 -11.28 -4.74 3.22
CA VAL A 15 -10.52 -3.49 3.16
C VAL A 15 -9.63 -3.22 4.38
N ILE A 16 -10.08 -3.55 5.60
CA ILE A 16 -9.31 -3.35 6.82
C ILE A 16 -8.12 -4.31 6.86
N ASP A 17 -8.30 -5.57 6.43
CA ASP A 17 -7.23 -6.57 6.41
C ASP A 17 -6.13 -6.21 5.40
N CYS A 18 -6.49 -5.75 4.19
CA CYS A 18 -5.48 -5.32 3.22
C CYS A 18 -4.81 -3.99 3.60
N CYS A 19 -5.54 -3.04 4.20
CA CYS A 19 -4.93 -1.83 4.75
C CYS A 19 -3.98 -2.15 5.93
N ALA A 20 -4.33 -3.10 6.80
CA ALA A 20 -3.45 -3.54 7.88
C ALA A 20 -2.13 -4.11 7.31
N ARG A 21 -2.19 -5.01 6.32
CA ARG A 21 -0.98 -5.53 5.66
C ARG A 21 -0.16 -4.43 4.97
N MET A 22 -0.81 -3.44 4.37
CA MET A 22 -0.12 -2.27 3.83
C MET A 22 0.66 -1.50 4.90
N PHE A 23 0.06 -1.28 6.08
CA PHE A 23 0.74 -0.62 7.20
C PHE A 23 1.84 -1.50 7.82
N ASP A 24 1.67 -2.81 7.88
CA ASP A 24 2.73 -3.74 8.30
C ASP A 24 3.95 -3.63 7.36
N GLY A 25 3.71 -3.46 6.06
CA GLY A 25 4.77 -3.16 5.08
C GLY A 25 5.51 -1.86 5.40
N LEU A 26 4.77 -0.81 5.78
CA LEU A 26 5.36 0.49 6.16
C LEU A 26 6.23 0.40 7.42
N ILE A 27 5.77 -0.33 8.43
CA ILE A 27 6.53 -0.56 9.67
C ILE A 27 7.79 -1.36 9.36
N THR A 28 7.66 -2.42 8.57
CA THR A 28 8.78 -3.29 8.17
C THR A 28 9.83 -2.53 7.34
N GLU A 29 9.39 -1.62 6.46
CA GLU A 29 10.28 -0.70 5.74
C GLU A 29 11.04 0.20 6.71
N ALA A 30 10.34 0.82 7.67
CA ALA A 30 10.95 1.72 8.66
C ALA A 30 11.94 1.00 9.58
N GLU A 31 11.77 -0.30 9.81
CA GLU A 31 12.70 -1.17 10.54
C GLU A 31 13.94 -1.58 9.72
N GLY A 32 14.09 -1.09 8.49
CA GLY A 32 15.26 -1.37 7.64
C GLY A 32 15.19 -2.73 6.95
N ARG A 33 13.98 -3.29 6.76
CA ARG A 33 13.76 -4.58 6.10
C ARG A 33 13.00 -4.41 4.77
N PRO A 34 13.59 -3.73 3.76
CA PRO A 34 12.87 -3.35 2.55
C PRO A 34 12.38 -4.55 1.72
N GLY A 35 13.11 -5.67 1.71
CA GLY A 35 12.67 -6.89 1.02
C GLY A 35 11.40 -7.50 1.63
N ASP A 36 11.35 -7.61 2.96
CA ASP A 36 10.16 -8.09 3.69
C ASP A 36 8.97 -7.12 3.49
N ALA A 37 9.24 -5.81 3.47
CA ALA A 37 8.24 -4.78 3.22
C ALA A 37 7.61 -4.93 1.82
N VAL A 38 8.43 -5.15 0.79
CA VAL A 38 7.94 -5.41 -0.59
C VAL A 38 7.01 -6.62 -0.61
N ALA A 39 7.35 -7.71 0.08
CA ALA A 39 6.49 -8.89 0.14
C ALA A 39 5.12 -8.59 0.79
N LEU A 40 5.11 -7.80 1.86
CA LEU A 40 3.86 -7.36 2.53
C LEU A 40 3.02 -6.45 1.64
N TYR A 41 3.64 -5.52 0.94
CA TYR A 41 2.99 -4.65 -0.05
C TYR A 41 2.38 -5.45 -1.20
N GLN A 42 3.11 -6.42 -1.76
CA GLN A 42 2.61 -7.31 -2.79
C GLN A 42 1.42 -8.14 -2.31
N ALA A 43 1.45 -8.62 -1.05
CA ALA A 43 0.34 -9.36 -0.46
C ALA A 43 -0.92 -8.49 -0.20
N ALA A 44 -0.75 -7.18 0.03
CA ALA A 44 -1.86 -6.26 0.22
C ALA A 44 -2.59 -5.90 -1.09
N LEU A 45 -1.86 -5.82 -2.21
CA LEU A 45 -2.36 -5.31 -3.49
C LEU A 45 -3.64 -5.97 -4.01
N PRO A 46 -3.78 -7.32 -4.03
CA PRO A 46 -5.00 -7.96 -4.54
C PRO A 46 -6.24 -7.55 -3.76
N GLY A 47 -6.13 -7.43 -2.42
CA GLY A 47 -7.22 -6.97 -1.57
C GLY A 47 -7.60 -5.52 -1.87
N LEU A 48 -6.59 -4.63 -1.97
CA LEU A 48 -6.82 -3.22 -2.27
C LEU A 48 -7.48 -2.99 -3.63
N VAL A 49 -7.18 -3.84 -4.62
CA VAL A 49 -7.83 -3.82 -5.94
C VAL A 49 -9.25 -4.37 -5.85
N ALA A 50 -9.46 -5.50 -5.16
CA ALA A 50 -10.77 -6.13 -5.05
C ALA A 50 -11.79 -5.31 -4.23
N THR A 51 -11.31 -4.39 -3.39
CA THR A 51 -12.15 -3.48 -2.59
C THR A 51 -12.24 -2.08 -3.18
N ASP A 52 -11.87 -1.88 -4.45
CA ASP A 52 -11.90 -0.60 -5.17
C ASP A 52 -11.17 0.56 -4.46
N THR A 53 -10.17 0.24 -3.64
CA THR A 53 -9.32 1.22 -2.96
C THR A 53 -8.13 1.61 -3.84
N HIS A 54 -8.42 2.09 -5.06
CA HIS A 54 -7.41 2.31 -6.11
C HIS A 54 -6.28 3.24 -5.69
N LEU A 55 -6.58 4.34 -5.00
CA LEU A 55 -5.57 5.28 -4.53
C LEU A 55 -4.55 4.60 -3.60
N PHE A 56 -5.00 3.75 -2.68
CA PHE A 56 -4.12 2.97 -1.80
C PHE A 56 -3.32 1.93 -2.59
N ALA A 57 -3.95 1.25 -3.55
CA ALA A 57 -3.26 0.31 -4.42
C ALA A 57 -2.14 1.00 -5.24
N HIS A 58 -2.38 2.22 -5.72
CA HIS A 58 -1.38 3.02 -6.43
C HIS A 58 -0.27 3.55 -5.52
N ALA A 59 -0.58 3.95 -4.28
CA ALA A 59 0.42 4.28 -3.26
C ALA A 59 1.35 3.08 -2.99
N VAL A 60 0.78 1.88 -2.83
CA VAL A 60 1.54 0.65 -2.63
C VAL A 60 2.42 0.31 -3.84
N ARG A 61 1.90 0.45 -5.07
CA ARG A 61 2.69 0.24 -6.30
C ARG A 61 3.85 1.21 -6.44
N ASP A 62 3.64 2.50 -6.16
CA ASP A 62 4.72 3.49 -6.19
C ASP A 62 5.78 3.14 -5.16
N ARG A 63 5.37 2.74 -3.95
CA ARG A 63 6.31 2.35 -2.90
C ARG A 63 7.12 1.11 -3.25
N ILE A 64 6.48 0.06 -3.79
CA ILE A 64 7.21 -1.12 -4.32
C ILE A 64 8.21 -0.65 -5.38
N GLY A 65 7.80 0.21 -6.31
CA GLY A 65 8.68 0.69 -7.37
C GLY A 65 9.90 1.46 -6.84
N ARG A 66 9.76 2.22 -5.75
CA ARG A 66 10.90 2.88 -5.11
C ARG A 66 11.86 1.89 -4.44
N LEU A 67 11.32 0.93 -3.69
CA LEU A 67 12.13 -0.06 -2.97
C LEU A 67 12.83 -1.06 -3.90
N THR A 68 12.18 -1.44 -5.00
CA THR A 68 12.79 -2.31 -6.02
C THR A 68 13.85 -1.57 -6.83
N GLY A 69 13.60 -0.29 -7.16
CA GLY A 69 14.50 0.49 -8.01
C GLY A 69 14.64 -0.07 -9.43
N GLY A 70 15.65 0.42 -10.15
CA GLY A 70 15.94 -0.02 -11.52
C GLY A 70 14.80 0.23 -12.52
N GLU A 71 14.84 -0.49 -13.64
CA GLU A 71 13.85 -0.37 -14.71
C GLU A 71 12.47 -0.90 -14.32
N GLU A 72 12.44 -1.99 -13.53
CA GLU A 72 11.19 -2.54 -12.98
C GLU A 72 10.49 -1.51 -12.08
N GLY A 73 11.23 -0.90 -11.16
CA GLY A 73 10.71 0.13 -10.28
C GLY A 73 10.26 1.38 -11.03
N ALA A 74 11.02 1.81 -12.04
CA ALA A 74 10.63 2.93 -12.90
C ALA A 74 9.33 2.65 -13.66
N THR A 75 9.14 1.43 -14.17
CA THR A 75 7.93 1.01 -14.89
C THR A 75 6.70 1.06 -13.98
N LEU A 76 6.80 0.53 -12.75
CA LEU A 76 5.72 0.59 -11.77
C LEU A 76 5.31 2.03 -11.47
N ARG A 77 6.29 2.91 -11.24
CA ARG A 77 6.06 4.32 -10.91
C ARG A 77 5.51 5.14 -12.07
N ALA A 78 5.91 4.82 -13.30
CA ALA A 78 5.34 5.43 -14.51
C ALA A 78 3.85 5.10 -14.65
N GLY A 79 3.46 3.85 -14.40
CA GLY A 79 2.05 3.44 -14.39
C GLY A 79 1.21 4.17 -13.33
N VAL A 80 1.77 4.37 -12.13
CA VAL A 80 1.12 5.15 -11.07
C VAL A 80 0.97 6.62 -11.46
N THR A 81 2.02 7.22 -12.02
CA THR A 81 1.98 8.61 -12.51
C THR A 81 0.89 8.79 -13.56
N GLY A 82 0.80 7.88 -14.54
CA GLY A 82 -0.23 7.93 -15.58
C GLY A 82 -1.65 7.86 -15.01
N TRP A 83 -1.88 7.00 -14.01
CA TRP A 83 -3.18 6.90 -13.35
C TRP A 83 -3.53 8.18 -12.57
N LEU A 84 -2.60 8.72 -11.77
CA LEU A 84 -2.82 9.95 -10.98
C LEU A 84 -3.07 11.17 -11.88
N GLN A 85 -2.42 11.22 -13.04
CA GLN A 85 -2.70 12.24 -14.06
C GLN A 85 -4.11 12.10 -14.64
N GLY A 86 -4.56 10.87 -14.92
CA GLY A 86 -5.93 10.58 -15.35
C GLY A 86 -6.97 11.04 -14.33
N GLU A 87 -6.67 10.86 -13.04
CA GLU A 87 -7.50 11.34 -11.92
C GLU A 87 -7.33 12.85 -11.62
N SER A 88 -6.56 13.58 -12.43
CA SER A 88 -6.30 15.02 -12.27
C SER A 88 -5.73 15.40 -10.89
N VAL A 89 -4.93 14.53 -10.29
CA VAL A 89 -4.26 14.80 -9.01
C VAL A 89 -3.18 15.86 -9.21
N ARG A 90 -3.33 16.99 -8.51
CA ARG A 90 -2.42 18.16 -8.64
C ARG A 90 -1.01 17.89 -8.14
N GLU A 91 -0.89 17.21 -7.00
CA GLU A 91 0.39 16.92 -6.35
C GLU A 91 0.51 15.42 -6.06
N PRO A 92 0.85 14.60 -7.09
CA PRO A 92 0.93 13.14 -6.95
C PRO A 92 1.85 12.68 -5.82
N GLU A 93 3.06 13.21 -5.76
CA GLU A 93 4.06 12.83 -4.76
C GLU A 93 3.61 13.17 -3.33
N THR A 94 3.02 14.36 -3.13
CA THR A 94 2.46 14.77 -1.83
C THR A 94 1.32 13.83 -1.40
N MET A 95 0.39 13.53 -2.33
CA MET A 95 -0.75 12.65 -2.07
C MET A 95 -0.29 11.25 -1.64
N LEU A 96 0.64 10.64 -2.39
CA LEU A 96 1.15 9.31 -2.08
C LEU A 96 1.95 9.31 -0.77
N GLY A 97 2.73 10.35 -0.52
CA GLY A 97 3.50 10.52 0.71
C GLY A 97 2.64 10.67 1.97
N MET A 98 1.41 11.20 1.85
CA MET A 98 0.46 11.23 2.97
C MET A 98 -0.09 9.83 3.31
N LEU A 99 -0.21 8.95 2.33
CA LEU A 99 -0.77 7.60 2.51
C LEU A 99 0.26 6.61 3.03
N LEU A 100 1.49 6.71 2.53
CA LEU A 100 2.64 5.91 2.97
C LEU A 100 3.79 6.85 3.32
N PRO A 101 3.77 7.46 4.52
CA PRO A 101 4.81 8.38 4.94
C PRO A 101 6.12 7.64 5.23
N GLY A 102 7.23 8.29 4.93
CA GLY A 102 8.55 7.71 5.15
C GLY A 102 9.44 7.85 3.92
N PRO A 103 10.72 7.53 4.09
CA PRO A 103 11.73 7.98 3.16
C PRO A 103 11.68 7.31 1.78
N GLY A 104 11.05 6.13 1.63
CA GLY A 104 10.87 5.46 0.34
C GLY A 104 12.17 5.35 -0.46
N ARG A 105 13.30 5.16 0.22
CA ARG A 105 14.66 5.28 -0.31
C ARG A 105 15.47 4.02 -0.04
#